data_AF-A0A5E4I891-F1
#
_entry.id   AF-A0A5E4I891-F1
#
_cell.length_a   1.000
_cell.length_b   1.000
_cell.length_c   1.000
_cell.angle_alpha   90.00
_cell.angle_beta   90.00
_cell.angle_gamma   90.00
#
_symmetry.space_group_name_H-M   'P 1'
#
loop_
_entity.id
_entity.type
_entity.pdbx_description
1 polymer ?
#
loop_
_entity_poly.entity_id
_entity_poly.type
_entity_poly.pdbx_seq_one_letter_code
_entity_poly.pdbx_strand_id
1 'polypeptide(L)'
;MGIKVKIEDILIVSHRGIVIMNKIGKIYCTLLILTTLVIPTSATLQPLKHVTSITSLNEDFDPLDEHIFVTVTINEIRALKTIDTNSNPNFYLKVTINGEEFISDVWQDMMYVENPNWTVSSEVPKNNEFVNVTIALWDKRDGGDVLCDLSPGNGDGTQARTAEMTYSIATGIWFGDDYLKDPSGYGRLSGIDDGSIYEQDADCELWFTISQNDFDGDGFPYWLEVNMYNTSPLVNNRGEDTDGDGVPIEWEYTFGVGYSEEGSEVGYYMLYNPFVWENHTALDSDKDGLSNIEEFKTWQWGSDPFRQDIFIELDVMEAGPNGEGGSVPSEAFDLLRDSYARHNIVWHIDDGRLGGGEFIPFKATTANSDYSLWYWEYFMHGDAHNWRRGVFRWCIAAYDYTWAEGFTFGSQINSTFALDAFFISTKYHDYRAKISPLLDGMDRKISDKEMNRVYVYAGAIMHETGHTLDIRAPGCDARHTVWPWEINYWRYASYKSVMNYRYIYRGVVDYSDGSHGENDYDDWSNLDLTRINPGGHW
;
A
#
# COMPACT_ATOMS: atom_id res chain seq x y z
N MET A 1 18.56 -69.58 -33.70
CA MET A 1 18.98 -69.68 -35.11
C MET A 1 20.07 -68.64 -35.30
N GLY A 2 21.33 -69.08 -35.34
CA GLY A 2 22.48 -68.19 -35.35
C GLY A 2 22.93 -67.83 -36.76
N ILE A 3 23.56 -66.66 -36.88
CA ILE A 3 24.59 -66.38 -37.87
C ILE A 3 25.76 -65.75 -37.10
N LYS A 4 26.97 -66.23 -37.42
CA LYS A 4 28.26 -66.01 -36.76
C LYS A 4 29.27 -65.68 -37.88
N VAL A 5 30.46 -65.19 -37.48
CA VAL A 5 31.79 -65.20 -38.18
C VAL A 5 32.13 -63.90 -38.97
N LYS A 6 33.32 -63.23 -38.92
CA LYS A 6 34.65 -63.27 -38.21
C LYS A 6 35.37 -61.90 -38.41
N ILE A 7 36.12 -61.31 -37.46
CA ILE A 7 37.56 -61.43 -37.08
C ILE A 7 38.58 -61.07 -38.20
N GLU A 8 39.46 -60.06 -37.97
CA GLU A 8 40.94 -60.22 -37.84
C GLU A 8 41.71 -58.89 -37.57
N ASP A 9 42.66 -58.99 -36.63
CA ASP A 9 43.68 -58.03 -36.17
C ASP A 9 44.90 -57.96 -37.11
N ILE A 10 45.65 -56.85 -37.14
CA ILE A 10 47.10 -56.84 -37.48
C ILE A 10 47.88 -55.84 -36.58
N LEU A 11 48.91 -56.39 -35.93
CA LEU A 11 50.00 -55.76 -35.14
C LEU A 11 51.06 -55.01 -36.00
N ILE A 12 52.03 -54.35 -35.30
CA ILE A 12 53.45 -54.01 -35.68
C ILE A 12 53.69 -52.48 -35.77
N VAL A 13 54.70 -51.77 -35.21
CA VAL A 13 55.92 -52.02 -34.40
C VAL A 13 56.46 -50.65 -33.88
N SER A 14 57.31 -50.69 -32.84
CA SER A 14 58.10 -49.59 -32.25
C SER A 14 59.23 -49.01 -33.13
N HIS A 15 59.67 -47.75 -32.91
CA HIS A 15 61.04 -47.38 -32.46
C HIS A 15 61.33 -45.85 -32.44
N ARG A 16 62.38 -45.52 -31.69
CA ARG A 16 62.98 -44.24 -31.26
C ARG A 16 63.56 -43.34 -32.39
N GLY A 17 63.78 -42.05 -32.07
CA GLY A 17 64.79 -41.18 -32.70
C GLY A 17 64.34 -39.71 -32.87
N ILE A 18 64.45 -38.84 -31.86
CA ILE A 18 65.46 -37.77 -31.66
C ILE A 18 65.63 -36.81 -32.87
N VAL A 19 65.47 -35.49 -32.64
CA VAL A 19 66.41 -34.37 -32.97
C VAL A 19 65.68 -33.05 -33.38
N ILE A 20 65.71 -32.08 -32.43
CA ILE A 20 66.05 -30.64 -32.55
C ILE A 20 64.99 -29.57 -32.89
N MET A 21 64.76 -28.71 -31.88
CA MET A 21 64.70 -27.22 -31.82
C MET A 21 63.91 -26.49 -32.93
N ASN A 22 62.96 -25.59 -32.65
CA ASN A 22 63.16 -24.30 -31.97
C ASN A 22 61.83 -23.50 -31.94
N LYS A 23 61.75 -22.53 -31.02
CA LYS A 23 60.66 -21.56 -30.72
C LYS A 23 59.61 -22.10 -29.75
N ILE A 24 59.68 -21.88 -28.43
CA ILE A 24 59.82 -20.61 -27.68
C ILE A 24 58.89 -19.53 -28.21
N GLY A 25 57.84 -19.24 -27.43
CA GLY A 25 57.04 -18.02 -27.55
C GLY A 25 55.56 -18.28 -27.83
N LYS A 26 54.81 -18.58 -26.75
CA LYS A 26 53.34 -18.59 -26.56
C LYS A 26 52.96 -19.86 -25.80
N ILE A 27 52.10 -19.73 -24.79
CA ILE A 27 51.78 -20.74 -23.75
C ILE A 27 52.70 -20.65 -22.52
N TYR A 28 52.85 -19.44 -21.97
CA TYR A 28 53.07 -19.21 -20.53
C TYR A 28 52.49 -17.85 -20.06
N CYS A 29 51.55 -17.27 -20.82
CA CYS A 29 50.85 -16.01 -20.46
C CYS A 29 49.36 -16.20 -20.15
N THR A 30 48.86 -17.43 -20.04
CA THR A 30 47.41 -17.68 -19.89
C THR A 30 47.05 -18.45 -18.62
N LEU A 31 48.03 -18.77 -17.76
CA LEU A 31 47.78 -19.46 -16.48
C LEU A 31 48.44 -18.77 -15.26
N LEU A 32 48.89 -17.54 -15.43
CA LEU A 32 49.49 -16.71 -14.37
C LEU A 32 48.89 -15.28 -14.33
N ILE A 33 47.66 -15.15 -14.87
CA ILE A 33 46.80 -13.97 -14.75
C ILE A 33 45.52 -14.31 -13.95
N LEU A 34 45.38 -15.55 -13.47
CA LEU A 34 44.20 -16.03 -12.73
C LEU A 34 44.40 -16.10 -11.20
N THR A 35 45.42 -15.45 -10.64
CA THR A 35 45.68 -15.46 -9.18
C THR A 35 46.09 -14.09 -8.59
N THR A 36 45.81 -12.97 -9.26
CA THR A 36 46.07 -11.61 -8.69
C THR A 36 44.95 -10.59 -8.92
N LEU A 37 43.72 -11.03 -9.18
CA LEU A 37 42.53 -10.17 -9.23
C LEU A 37 41.39 -10.82 -8.45
N VAL A 38 41.63 -11.00 -7.15
CA VAL A 38 40.56 -11.05 -6.16
C VAL A 38 40.83 -9.85 -5.25
N ILE A 39 40.40 -8.68 -5.71
CA ILE A 39 40.18 -7.57 -4.81
C ILE A 39 38.87 -7.94 -4.11
N PRO A 40 38.84 -8.13 -2.78
CA PRO A 40 37.57 -8.14 -2.10
C PRO A 40 36.98 -6.76 -2.32
N THR A 41 35.90 -6.66 -3.10
CA THR A 41 34.95 -5.56 -2.97
C THR A 41 34.23 -5.76 -1.64
N SER A 42 34.98 -5.56 -0.56
CA SER A 42 34.43 -4.87 0.58
C SER A 42 34.03 -3.51 0.02
N ALA A 43 32.76 -3.34 -0.33
CA ALA A 43 32.18 -2.02 -0.33
C ALA A 43 32.36 -1.51 1.10
N THR A 44 33.49 -0.86 1.34
CA THR A 44 33.59 0.10 2.43
C THR A 44 32.48 1.09 2.13
N LEU A 45 31.41 1.03 2.93
CA LEU A 45 30.52 2.16 3.16
C LEU A 45 31.38 3.41 3.10
N GLN A 46 31.24 4.17 2.01
CA GLN A 46 31.81 5.49 1.99
C GLN A 46 31.09 6.24 3.10
N PRO A 47 31.81 6.95 3.98
CA PRO A 47 31.14 7.74 5.01
C PRO A 47 30.16 8.68 4.32
N LEU A 48 28.98 8.84 4.93
CA LEU A 48 27.97 9.84 4.56
C LEU A 48 28.68 11.12 4.13
N LYS A 49 28.28 11.66 2.98
CA LYS A 49 28.76 12.96 2.53
C LYS A 49 28.11 14.02 3.43
N HIS A 50 28.72 14.24 4.59
CA HIS A 50 28.28 15.25 5.54
C HIS A 50 28.28 16.63 4.89
N VAL A 51 27.10 17.24 4.79
CA VAL A 51 26.97 18.67 4.56
C VAL A 51 27.09 19.35 5.92
N THR A 52 28.33 19.67 6.32
CA THR A 52 28.56 20.52 7.50
C THR A 52 28.10 21.94 7.18
N SER A 53 27.00 22.36 7.82
CA SER A 53 26.51 23.74 7.80
C SER A 53 27.57 24.71 8.35
N ILE A 54 28.04 25.62 7.51
CA ILE A 54 28.79 26.81 7.92
C ILE A 54 27.80 27.96 7.89
N THR A 55 27.38 28.41 9.06
CA THR A 55 26.48 29.53 9.28
C THR A 55 27.00 30.80 8.59
N SER A 56 26.14 31.45 7.79
CA SER A 56 26.30 32.84 7.37
C SER A 56 25.02 33.64 7.64
N LEU A 57 25.18 34.88 8.09
CA LEU A 57 24.06 35.81 8.35
C LEU A 57 23.29 36.10 7.04
N ASN A 58 21.97 35.96 7.09
CA ASN A 58 20.98 36.16 6.01
C ASN A 58 21.12 35.18 4.84
N GLU A 59 20.92 33.88 5.10
CA GLU A 59 20.55 32.96 4.03
C GLU A 59 19.17 33.37 3.49
N ASP A 60 19.06 33.49 2.17
CA ASP A 60 17.81 33.63 1.44
C ASP A 60 17.59 32.28 0.76
N PHE A 61 16.63 31.50 1.26
CA PHE A 61 16.39 30.13 0.79
C PHE A 61 15.83 30.06 -0.64
N ASP A 62 15.29 31.17 -1.16
CA ASP A 62 14.81 31.26 -2.53
C ASP A 62 15.04 32.67 -3.09
N PRO A 63 16.21 32.99 -3.64
CA PRO A 63 16.48 34.31 -4.19
C PRO A 63 15.72 34.62 -5.51
N LEU A 64 14.99 33.66 -6.09
CA LEU A 64 14.23 33.89 -7.32
C LEU A 64 12.87 34.50 -7.04
N ASP A 65 12.20 34.05 -5.99
CA ASP A 65 10.92 34.60 -5.58
C ASP A 65 11.05 35.71 -4.52
N GLU A 66 10.22 36.75 -4.64
CA GLU A 66 10.22 37.86 -3.68
C GLU A 66 9.66 37.43 -2.31
N HIS A 67 8.74 36.45 -2.31
CA HIS A 67 8.02 35.96 -1.14
C HIS A 67 7.91 34.43 -1.21
N ILE A 68 8.06 33.75 -0.08
CA ILE A 68 7.78 32.31 0.03
C ILE A 68 6.44 32.12 0.73
N PHE A 69 5.55 31.34 0.11
CA PHE A 69 4.26 30.97 0.68
C PHE A 69 4.23 29.47 0.96
N VAL A 70 4.17 29.10 2.24
CA VAL A 70 3.92 27.71 2.63
C VAL A 70 2.42 27.47 2.61
N THR A 71 2.02 26.39 1.95
CA THR A 71 0.64 26.03 1.69
C THR A 71 0.35 24.63 2.22
N VAL A 72 -0.69 24.51 3.04
CA VAL A 72 -1.21 23.22 3.52
C VAL A 72 -2.52 22.94 2.80
N THR A 73 -2.60 21.78 2.15
CA THR A 73 -3.80 21.29 1.47
C THR A 73 -4.29 20.01 2.14
N ILE A 74 -5.58 19.94 2.40
CA ILE A 74 -6.25 18.79 3.00
C ILE A 74 -6.97 18.01 1.91
N ASN A 75 -6.67 16.72 1.81
CA ASN A 75 -7.07 15.83 0.73
C ASN A 75 -8.24 14.92 1.13
N GLU A 76 -8.22 14.41 2.36
CA GLU A 76 -9.27 13.54 2.90
C GLU A 76 -9.29 13.62 4.43
N ILE A 77 -10.48 13.49 5.02
CA ILE A 77 -10.68 13.32 6.46
C ILE A 77 -11.63 12.15 6.69
N ARG A 78 -11.34 11.33 7.70
CA ARG A 78 -12.18 10.20 8.07
C ARG A 78 -12.19 9.92 9.56
N ALA A 79 -13.35 9.53 10.11
CA ALA A 79 -13.42 8.85 11.40
C ALA A 79 -13.10 7.35 11.25
N LEU A 80 -12.12 6.82 11.99
CA LEU A 80 -11.77 5.39 11.96
C LEU A 80 -12.70 4.54 12.84
N LYS A 81 -13.48 5.20 13.71
CA LYS A 81 -14.46 4.57 14.59
C LYS A 81 -15.65 5.51 14.86
N THR A 82 -16.67 4.98 15.51
CA THR A 82 -17.82 5.75 15.96
C THR A 82 -17.41 6.81 17.00
N ILE A 83 -17.34 8.07 16.56
CA ILE A 83 -17.08 9.24 17.40
C ILE A 83 -18.36 9.72 18.12
N ASP A 84 -19.48 9.73 17.40
CA ASP A 84 -20.80 10.12 17.90
C ASP A 84 -21.73 8.91 17.98
N THR A 85 -22.42 8.73 19.11
CA THR A 85 -23.24 7.52 19.31
C THR A 85 -24.54 7.48 18.51
N ASN A 86 -25.04 8.64 18.07
CA ASN A 86 -26.37 8.77 17.46
C ASN A 86 -26.36 9.54 16.11
N SER A 87 -25.20 9.95 15.64
CA SER A 87 -25.00 10.73 14.41
C SER A 87 -23.59 10.48 13.87
N ASN A 88 -23.29 11.00 12.70
CA ASN A 88 -21.91 11.15 12.26
C ASN A 88 -21.30 12.43 12.86
N PRO A 89 -19.96 12.55 12.83
CA PRO A 89 -19.26 13.76 13.30
C PRO A 89 -19.61 15.02 12.51
N ASN A 90 -19.39 16.16 13.13
CA ASN A 90 -19.45 17.49 12.51
C ASN A 90 -18.05 18.09 12.46
N PHE A 91 -17.24 17.65 11.50
CA PHE A 91 -15.83 17.99 11.43
C PHE A 91 -15.56 19.46 11.11
N TYR A 92 -14.54 20.03 11.74
CA TYR A 92 -13.87 21.25 11.27
C TYR A 92 -12.38 21.23 11.65
N LEU A 93 -11.57 21.94 10.88
CA LEU A 93 -10.13 22.00 11.05
C LEU A 93 -9.66 23.32 11.61
N LYS A 94 -8.56 23.26 12.37
CA LYS A 94 -7.69 24.39 12.64
C LYS A 94 -6.29 24.05 12.17
N VAL A 95 -5.75 24.83 11.25
CA VAL A 95 -4.37 24.72 10.78
C VAL A 95 -3.62 25.97 11.17
N THR A 96 -2.43 25.80 11.75
CA THR A 96 -1.56 26.92 12.13
C THR A 96 -0.27 26.84 11.32
N ILE A 97 0.12 27.95 10.67
CA ILE A 97 1.41 28.08 9.98
C ILE A 97 2.18 29.21 10.66
N ASN A 98 3.30 28.91 11.33
CA ASN A 98 4.09 29.88 12.12
C ASN A 98 3.26 30.77 13.09
N GLY A 99 2.21 30.19 13.68
CA GLY A 99 1.32 30.88 14.62
C GLY A 99 0.15 31.63 13.98
N GLU A 100 0.05 31.70 12.65
CA GLU A 100 -1.15 32.18 11.95
C GLU A 100 -2.18 31.05 11.87
N GLU A 101 -3.34 31.25 12.51
CA GLU A 101 -4.42 30.25 12.59
C GLU A 101 -5.43 30.43 11.45
N PHE A 102 -5.76 29.33 10.80
CA PHE A 102 -6.81 29.20 9.81
C PHE A 102 -7.84 28.17 10.25
N ILE A 103 -9.13 28.46 10.05
CA ILE A 103 -10.23 27.59 10.48
C ILE A 103 -11.12 27.29 9.26
N SER A 104 -11.48 26.02 9.08
CA SER A 104 -12.38 25.61 8.00
C SER A 104 -13.85 25.91 8.33
N ASP A 105 -14.71 25.81 7.32
CA ASP A 105 -16.13 25.60 7.55
C ASP A 105 -16.36 24.21 8.20
N VAL A 106 -17.57 24.00 8.74
CA VAL A 106 -17.93 22.72 9.38
C VAL A 106 -18.58 21.78 8.35
N TRP A 107 -18.02 20.60 8.17
CA TRP A 107 -18.63 19.49 7.44
C TRP A 107 -19.61 18.77 8.37
N GLN A 108 -20.91 18.92 8.12
CA GLN A 108 -21.97 18.48 9.02
C GLN A 108 -22.37 17.02 8.76
N ASP A 109 -22.46 16.21 9.82
CA ASP A 109 -22.97 14.83 9.81
C ASP A 109 -22.26 13.92 8.78
N MET A 110 -20.92 14.02 8.71
CA MET A 110 -20.08 13.30 7.75
C MET A 110 -19.01 12.46 8.45
N MET A 111 -19.02 11.15 8.17
CA MET A 111 -17.94 10.24 8.59
C MET A 111 -16.71 10.33 7.69
N TYR A 112 -16.94 10.63 6.40
CA TYR A 112 -15.92 10.77 5.36
C TYR A 112 -16.07 12.16 4.73
N VAL A 113 -14.96 12.89 4.65
CA VAL A 113 -14.85 14.15 3.91
C VAL A 113 -13.83 13.93 2.81
N GLU A 114 -14.32 13.51 1.64
CA GLU A 114 -13.48 13.21 0.48
C GLU A 114 -13.28 14.45 -0.39
N ASN A 115 -12.03 14.70 -0.80
CA ASN A 115 -11.66 15.81 -1.68
C ASN A 115 -12.21 17.18 -1.24
N PRO A 116 -12.06 17.59 0.04
CA PRO A 116 -12.53 18.90 0.47
C PRO A 116 -11.77 20.02 -0.26
N ASN A 117 -10.57 19.74 -0.78
CA ASN A 117 -9.67 20.70 -1.42
C ASN A 117 -9.49 21.97 -0.58
N TRP A 118 -9.52 21.81 0.74
CA TRP A 118 -9.38 22.94 1.65
C TRP A 118 -7.90 23.26 1.77
N THR A 119 -7.56 24.48 1.37
CA THR A 119 -6.16 24.93 1.23
C THR A 119 -5.98 26.25 1.95
N VAL A 120 -4.88 26.37 2.69
CA VAL A 120 -4.49 27.59 3.39
C VAL A 120 -3.01 27.87 3.15
N SER A 121 -2.65 29.15 3.07
CA SER A 121 -1.28 29.57 2.77
C SER A 121 -0.90 30.74 3.66
N SER A 122 0.36 30.78 4.08
CA SER A 122 0.94 31.89 4.84
C SER A 122 2.31 32.27 4.27
N GLU A 123 2.59 33.57 4.25
CA GLU A 123 3.92 34.09 3.89
C GLU A 123 4.91 33.81 5.02
N VAL A 124 6.06 33.23 4.70
CA VAL A 124 7.07 32.87 5.69
C VAL A 124 8.40 33.60 5.46
N PRO A 125 9.18 33.87 6.53
CA PRO A 125 10.48 34.52 6.38
C PRO A 125 11.47 33.64 5.60
N LYS A 126 12.01 34.18 4.51
CA LYS A 126 12.98 33.49 3.64
C LYS A 126 14.35 33.22 4.28
N ASN A 127 14.57 33.74 5.48
CA ASN A 127 15.81 33.59 6.25
C ASN A 127 15.68 32.66 7.45
N ASN A 128 14.55 31.95 7.53
CA ASN A 128 14.33 30.91 8.52
C ASN A 128 13.86 29.65 7.79
N GLU A 129 14.67 28.60 7.84
CA GLU A 129 14.41 27.34 7.14
C GLU A 129 13.13 26.65 7.61
N PHE A 130 12.91 26.67 8.93
CA PHE A 130 11.90 25.85 9.55
C PHE A 130 10.61 26.63 9.81
N VAL A 131 9.51 26.05 9.37
CA VAL A 131 8.15 26.55 9.49
C VAL A 131 7.34 25.56 10.32
N ASN A 132 6.80 26.01 11.43
CA ASN A 132 5.98 25.16 12.28
C ASN A 132 4.57 25.07 11.70
N VAL A 133 4.08 23.84 11.52
CA VAL A 133 2.74 23.54 11.03
C VAL A 133 2.04 22.67 12.06
N THR A 134 0.87 23.10 12.51
CA THR A 134 0.01 22.31 13.40
C THR A 134 -1.33 22.06 12.73
N ILE A 135 -1.82 20.82 12.77
CA ILE A 135 -3.17 20.45 12.28
C ILE A 135 -3.98 19.90 13.46
N ALA A 136 -5.16 20.46 13.69
CA ALA A 136 -6.11 20.01 14.70
C ALA A 136 -7.48 19.77 14.09
N LEU A 137 -8.02 18.56 14.23
CA LEU A 137 -9.35 18.19 13.79
C LEU A 137 -10.33 18.14 14.96
N TRP A 138 -11.50 18.74 14.77
CA TRP A 138 -12.51 18.86 15.81
C TRP A 138 -13.84 18.32 15.33
N ASP A 139 -14.55 17.64 16.23
CA ASP A 139 -15.95 17.31 16.09
C ASP A 139 -16.80 18.31 16.87
N LYS A 140 -17.61 19.08 16.15
CA LYS A 140 -18.46 20.14 16.70
C LYS A 140 -19.71 19.57 17.37
N ARG A 141 -19.92 19.90 18.65
CA ARG A 141 -21.07 19.38 19.42
C ARG A 141 -21.75 20.43 20.29
N ASP A 142 -23.02 20.20 20.56
CA ASP A 142 -23.77 20.94 21.56
C ASP A 142 -23.22 20.66 22.95
N GLY A 143 -22.59 21.67 23.58
CA GLY A 143 -22.06 21.58 24.94
C GLY A 143 -20.53 21.45 25.03
N GLY A 144 -19.82 21.45 23.90
CA GLY A 144 -18.36 21.52 23.84
C GLY A 144 -17.82 20.65 22.72
N ASP A 145 -16.93 21.22 21.91
CA ASP A 145 -16.29 20.52 20.79
C ASP A 145 -15.30 19.46 21.30
N VAL A 146 -15.20 18.35 20.58
CA VAL A 146 -14.28 17.25 20.90
C VAL A 146 -13.08 17.34 19.95
N LEU A 147 -11.87 17.35 20.52
CA LEU A 147 -10.65 17.23 19.73
C LEU A 147 -10.50 15.77 19.29
N CYS A 148 -10.52 15.55 17.98
CA CYS A 148 -10.30 14.25 17.38
C CYS A 148 -8.82 13.89 17.46
N ASP A 149 -8.51 12.60 17.42
CA ASP A 149 -7.12 12.14 17.46
C ASP A 149 -6.54 11.99 16.05
N LEU A 150 -5.41 12.64 15.81
CA LEU A 150 -4.58 12.54 14.61
C LEU A 150 -3.12 12.21 14.93
N SER A 151 -2.77 12.07 16.22
CA SER A 151 -1.39 12.05 16.68
C SER A 151 -0.93 10.61 16.97
N PRO A 152 0.36 10.30 16.84
CA PRO A 152 0.95 9.08 17.39
C PRO A 152 1.07 9.09 18.93
N GLY A 153 0.34 9.97 19.63
CA GLY A 153 0.32 10.08 21.09
C GLY A 153 1.51 10.84 21.69
N ASN A 154 2.21 11.65 20.90
CA ASN A 154 3.35 12.45 21.36
C ASN A 154 2.90 13.67 22.19
N GLY A 155 3.63 14.00 23.25
CA GLY A 155 3.38 15.22 24.04
C GLY A 155 2.33 15.07 25.17
N ASP A 156 1.79 16.20 25.66
CA ASP A 156 0.80 16.22 26.74
C ASP A 156 -0.50 16.97 26.39
N GLY A 157 -1.59 16.56 27.04
CA GLY A 157 -2.89 17.24 26.92
C GLY A 157 -3.43 17.23 25.50
N THR A 158 -3.47 18.40 24.85
CA THR A 158 -3.96 18.55 23.47
C THR A 158 -2.92 18.15 22.43
N GLN A 159 -1.62 18.21 22.76
CA GLN A 159 -0.55 17.87 21.81
C GLN A 159 -0.59 16.40 21.43
N ALA A 160 -1.00 15.53 22.36
CA ALA A 160 -1.19 14.11 22.12
C ALA A 160 -2.38 13.77 21.20
N ARG A 161 -2.96 14.77 20.53
CA ARG A 161 -4.09 14.62 19.58
C ARG A 161 -3.98 15.51 18.35
N THR A 162 -3.13 16.54 18.41
CA THR A 162 -2.85 17.41 17.26
C THR A 162 -1.62 16.87 16.53
N ALA A 163 -1.56 17.10 15.23
CA ALA A 163 -0.36 16.79 14.47
C ALA A 163 0.58 17.99 14.47
N GLU A 164 1.75 17.82 15.05
CA GLU A 164 2.82 18.82 15.12
C GLU A 164 3.93 18.47 14.13
N MET A 165 4.16 19.36 13.16
CA MET A 165 5.16 19.17 12.10
C MET A 165 6.04 20.39 11.94
N THR A 166 7.24 20.15 11.44
CA THR A 166 8.20 21.17 11.00
C THR A 166 8.44 20.99 9.50
N TYR A 167 8.09 22.00 8.72
CA TYR A 167 8.34 22.06 7.29
C TYR A 167 9.66 22.80 7.02
N SER A 168 10.49 22.28 6.12
CA SER A 168 11.72 22.93 5.67
C SER A 168 11.49 23.64 4.34
N ILE A 169 11.63 24.96 4.30
CA ILE A 169 11.56 25.71 3.02
C ILE A 169 12.80 25.49 2.13
N ALA A 170 13.88 24.94 2.72
CA ALA A 170 15.11 24.64 1.99
C ALA A 170 14.97 23.38 1.14
N THR A 171 14.30 22.37 1.69
CA THR A 171 14.21 21.04 1.08
C THR A 171 12.81 20.66 0.67
N GLY A 172 11.78 21.31 1.24
CA GLY A 172 10.38 21.10 0.87
C GLY A 172 9.74 19.87 1.51
N ILE A 173 10.48 19.19 2.37
CA ILE A 173 10.00 18.10 3.21
C ILE A 173 9.54 18.61 4.57
N TRP A 174 8.72 17.82 5.25
CA TRP A 174 8.37 17.97 6.65
C TRP A 174 8.72 16.72 7.49
N PHE A 175 8.78 16.92 8.79
CA PHE A 175 8.99 15.90 9.82
C PHE A 175 8.29 16.30 11.13
N GLY A 176 8.10 15.37 12.06
CA GLY A 176 7.41 15.59 13.33
C GLY A 176 6.52 14.39 13.64
N ASP A 177 5.23 14.63 13.86
CA ASP A 177 4.22 13.57 14.03
C ASP A 177 3.95 12.80 12.73
N ASP A 178 4.18 13.42 11.57
CA ASP A 178 4.26 12.76 10.26
C ASP A 178 5.68 12.94 9.71
N TYR A 179 6.29 11.86 9.24
CA TYR A 179 7.67 11.84 8.75
C TYR A 179 7.94 10.67 7.81
N LEU A 180 9.00 10.79 7.01
CA LEU A 180 9.43 9.72 6.11
C LEU A 180 9.61 8.38 6.84
N LYS A 181 8.84 7.35 6.44
CA LYS A 181 8.80 5.99 7.01
C LYS A 181 8.10 5.85 8.37
N ASP A 182 7.21 6.78 8.70
CA ASP A 182 6.26 6.53 9.77
C ASP A 182 5.32 5.35 9.43
N PRO A 183 4.68 4.73 10.44
CA PRO A 183 3.85 3.55 10.20
C PRO A 183 2.64 3.80 9.30
N SER A 184 2.11 5.02 9.30
CA SER A 184 0.91 5.43 8.60
C SER A 184 1.16 5.97 7.19
N GLY A 185 2.42 6.21 6.81
CA GLY A 185 2.85 6.68 5.50
C GLY A 185 2.89 8.20 5.37
N TYR A 186 3.77 8.69 4.51
CA TYR A 186 4.11 10.11 4.44
C TYR A 186 2.96 10.96 3.88
N GLY A 187 2.56 12.01 4.61
CA GLY A 187 1.39 12.84 4.27
C GLY A 187 0.05 12.23 4.70
N ARG A 188 0.06 11.26 5.63
CA ARG A 188 -1.12 10.62 6.20
C ARG A 188 -0.98 10.54 7.73
N LEU A 189 -1.86 11.26 8.41
CA LEU A 189 -2.01 11.19 9.86
C LEU A 189 -3.02 10.11 10.24
N SER A 190 -2.72 9.34 11.29
CA SER A 190 -3.63 8.35 11.84
C SER A 190 -3.64 8.37 13.37
N GLY A 191 -4.80 8.65 13.97
CA GLY A 191 -4.96 8.63 15.43
C GLY A 191 -4.75 7.24 16.07
N ILE A 192 -4.69 6.17 15.28
CA ILE A 192 -4.39 4.82 15.79
C ILE A 192 -2.89 4.55 15.98
N ASP A 193 -2.02 5.47 15.54
CA ASP A 193 -0.56 5.32 15.63
C ASP A 193 -0.05 5.33 17.09
N ASP A 194 -0.87 5.78 18.02
CA ASP A 194 -0.64 5.69 19.47
C ASP A 194 -0.94 4.29 20.07
N GLY A 195 -1.48 3.37 19.25
CA GLY A 195 -1.86 2.01 19.64
C GLY A 195 -3.31 1.85 20.12
N SER A 196 -4.16 2.87 19.97
CA SER A 196 -5.55 2.91 20.43
C SER A 196 -6.58 2.19 19.53
N ILE A 197 -6.13 1.36 18.57
CA ILE A 197 -6.94 0.65 17.55
C ILE A 197 -8.33 0.16 18.03
N TYR A 198 -8.40 -0.43 19.22
CA TYR A 198 -9.64 -1.00 19.78
C TYR A 198 -10.32 -0.16 20.86
N GLU A 199 -9.76 0.99 21.20
CA GLU A 199 -10.27 1.94 22.18
C GLU A 199 -11.28 2.91 21.55
N GLN A 200 -11.99 3.68 22.36
CA GLN A 200 -12.90 4.72 21.87
C GLN A 200 -12.23 6.05 22.11
N ASP A 201 -11.33 6.43 21.19
CA ASP A 201 -10.48 7.60 21.39
C ASP A 201 -10.63 8.72 20.35
N ALA A 202 -11.72 8.64 19.57
CA ALA A 202 -12.02 9.59 18.50
C ALA A 202 -10.97 9.64 17.39
N ASP A 203 -10.38 8.47 17.12
CA ASP A 203 -9.34 8.25 16.10
C ASP A 203 -9.86 8.66 14.73
N CYS A 204 -9.07 9.51 14.08
CA CYS A 204 -9.30 9.96 12.74
C CYS A 204 -8.09 9.69 11.85
N GLU A 205 -8.35 9.61 10.56
CA GLU A 205 -7.35 9.63 9.51
C GLU A 205 -7.47 10.96 8.77
N LEU A 206 -6.32 11.55 8.43
CA LEU A 206 -6.27 12.77 7.63
C LEU A 206 -5.13 12.69 6.62
N TRP A 207 -5.45 12.93 5.35
CA TRP A 207 -4.48 13.02 4.27
C TRP A 207 -4.22 14.48 3.91
N PHE A 208 -2.96 14.85 3.75
CA PHE A 208 -2.57 16.23 3.49
C PHE A 208 -1.31 16.34 2.63
N THR A 209 -1.02 17.56 2.22
CA THR A 209 0.23 17.90 1.55
C THR A 209 0.68 19.28 2.03
N ILE A 210 1.98 19.44 2.25
CA ILE A 210 2.59 20.76 2.47
C ILE A 210 3.47 21.09 1.27
N SER A 211 3.29 22.27 0.71
CA SER A 211 4.02 22.74 -0.47
C SER A 211 4.43 24.20 -0.29
N GLN A 212 5.30 24.67 -1.18
CA GLN A 212 5.60 26.08 -1.32
C GLN A 212 5.57 26.50 -2.79
N ASN A 213 5.65 27.80 -3.04
CA ASN A 213 5.87 28.31 -4.39
C ASN A 213 7.13 27.69 -4.99
N ASP A 214 7.02 27.37 -6.27
CA ASP A 214 8.04 26.69 -7.05
C ASP A 214 8.11 27.42 -8.40
N PHE A 215 9.32 27.84 -8.76
CA PHE A 215 9.56 28.76 -9.86
C PHE A 215 9.38 28.10 -11.23
N ASP A 216 9.76 26.84 -11.39
CA ASP A 216 9.70 26.13 -12.68
C ASP A 216 8.68 24.99 -12.74
N GLY A 217 8.07 24.65 -11.60
CA GLY A 217 6.89 23.79 -11.51
C GLY A 217 7.21 22.29 -11.48
N ASP A 218 8.42 21.88 -11.10
CA ASP A 218 8.78 20.47 -10.92
C ASP A 218 8.60 19.94 -9.49
N GLY A 219 8.31 20.81 -8.54
CA GLY A 219 8.06 20.51 -7.13
C GLY A 219 9.27 20.68 -6.21
N PHE A 220 10.43 21.10 -6.73
CA PHE A 220 11.65 21.25 -5.93
C PHE A 220 11.86 22.68 -5.43
N PRO A 221 12.23 22.85 -4.15
CA PRO A 221 12.70 24.14 -3.67
C PRO A 221 14.05 24.55 -4.27
N TYR A 222 14.21 25.85 -4.50
CA TYR A 222 15.46 26.44 -4.99
C TYR A 222 16.71 25.92 -4.26
N TRP A 223 16.67 25.89 -2.92
CA TRP A 223 17.83 25.51 -2.12
C TRP A 223 18.20 24.03 -2.32
N LEU A 224 17.22 23.13 -2.39
CA LEU A 224 17.43 21.70 -2.65
C LEU A 224 18.18 21.52 -3.97
N GLU A 225 17.68 22.16 -5.02
CA GLU A 225 18.24 22.05 -6.35
C GLU A 225 19.69 22.54 -6.42
N VAL A 226 20.00 23.69 -5.81
CA VAL A 226 21.33 24.28 -5.88
C VAL A 226 22.33 23.57 -4.95
N ASN A 227 21.89 23.10 -3.79
CA ASN A 227 22.80 22.63 -2.74
C ASN A 227 22.85 21.10 -2.59
N MET A 228 21.78 20.39 -2.92
CA MET A 228 21.71 18.92 -2.82
C MET A 228 21.76 18.25 -4.19
N TYR A 229 20.90 18.65 -5.12
CA TYR A 229 20.75 17.96 -6.41
C TYR A 229 21.70 18.48 -7.49
N ASN A 230 22.21 19.71 -7.34
CA ASN A 230 23.00 20.39 -8.34
C ASN A 230 22.25 20.46 -9.71
N THR A 231 20.94 20.68 -9.64
CA THR A 231 20.04 21.00 -10.75
C THR A 231 19.89 22.52 -10.89
N SER A 232 18.95 22.99 -11.73
CA SER A 232 18.77 24.41 -12.02
C SER A 232 17.32 24.81 -11.72
N PRO A 233 17.08 25.75 -10.78
CA PRO A 233 15.73 26.26 -10.41
C PRO A 233 14.96 27.06 -11.47
N LEU A 234 15.35 26.90 -12.72
CA LEU A 234 14.79 27.55 -13.90
C LEU A 234 14.41 26.50 -14.96
N VAL A 235 14.56 25.22 -14.64
CA VAL A 235 14.47 24.09 -15.55
C VAL A 235 13.71 22.97 -14.84
N ASN A 236 12.44 22.85 -15.18
CA ASN A 236 11.58 21.78 -14.71
C ASN A 236 12.20 20.40 -15.03
N ASN A 237 12.66 19.68 -14.00
CA ASN A 237 13.30 18.36 -14.12
C ASN A 237 12.31 17.20 -13.94
N ARG A 238 11.01 17.47 -13.88
CA ARG A 238 9.99 16.43 -13.63
C ARG A 238 10.05 15.30 -14.66
N GLY A 239 10.06 14.08 -14.17
CA GLY A 239 10.12 12.84 -14.94
C GLY A 239 11.52 12.46 -15.42
N GLU A 240 12.57 13.19 -15.01
CA GLU A 240 13.95 12.78 -15.26
C GLU A 240 14.35 11.57 -14.40
N ASP A 241 14.95 10.58 -15.03
CA ASP A 241 15.57 9.39 -14.40
C ASP A 241 17.04 9.40 -14.86
N THR A 242 17.88 10.13 -14.11
CA THR A 242 19.25 10.47 -14.57
C THR A 242 20.20 9.30 -14.45
N ASP A 243 20.01 8.43 -13.46
CA ASP A 243 20.83 7.25 -13.24
C ASP A 243 20.30 5.97 -13.91
N GLY A 244 19.06 6.00 -14.41
CA GLY A 244 18.46 4.98 -15.25
C GLY A 244 18.02 3.74 -14.48
N ASP A 245 17.61 3.90 -13.23
CA ASP A 245 17.14 2.79 -12.40
C ASP A 245 15.62 2.53 -12.45
N GLY A 246 14.89 3.43 -13.12
CA GLY A 246 13.49 3.26 -13.47
C GLY A 246 12.50 4.01 -12.57
N VAL A 247 12.96 4.77 -11.58
CA VAL A 247 12.13 5.77 -10.87
C VAL A 247 12.58 7.19 -11.24
N PRO A 248 11.66 8.16 -11.32
CA PRO A 248 12.01 9.54 -11.62
C PRO A 248 12.35 10.35 -10.36
N ILE A 249 13.07 11.46 -10.59
CA ILE A 249 13.59 12.37 -9.57
C ILE A 249 12.53 12.88 -8.58
N GLU A 250 11.29 13.13 -9.00
CA GLU A 250 10.23 13.58 -8.08
C GLU A 250 9.77 12.51 -7.09
N TRP A 251 9.83 11.24 -7.47
CA TRP A 251 9.47 10.12 -6.59
C TRP A 251 10.58 9.89 -5.58
N GLU A 252 11.84 9.91 -6.04
CA GLU A 252 13.01 9.82 -5.16
C GLU A 252 13.17 11.03 -4.26
N TYR A 253 12.75 12.21 -4.68
CA TYR A 253 12.64 13.35 -3.79
C TYR A 253 11.64 13.10 -2.66
N THR A 254 10.44 12.67 -3.01
CA THR A 254 9.34 12.44 -2.05
C THR A 254 9.70 11.38 -1.01
N PHE A 255 10.32 10.28 -1.44
CA PHE A 255 10.60 9.12 -0.58
C PHE A 255 12.08 8.92 -0.23
N GLY A 256 12.96 9.79 -0.73
CA GLY A 256 14.39 9.67 -0.57
C GLY A 256 15.00 10.78 0.31
N VAL A 257 14.37 11.93 0.49
CA VAL A 257 14.92 13.00 1.33
C VAL A 257 14.25 13.00 2.69
N GLY A 258 15.03 12.91 3.76
CA GLY A 258 14.53 12.95 5.13
C GLY A 258 15.37 13.84 6.05
N TYR A 259 14.85 14.11 7.24
CA TYR A 259 15.54 14.86 8.29
C TYR A 259 15.59 14.06 9.58
N SER A 260 16.72 14.10 10.29
CA SER A 260 16.88 13.45 11.59
C SER A 260 17.13 14.49 12.68
N GLU A 261 16.30 14.49 13.72
CA GLU A 261 16.43 15.36 14.89
C GLU A 261 17.31 14.77 16.00
N GLU A 262 17.58 13.47 15.95
CA GLU A 262 18.24 12.74 17.04
C GLU A 262 19.39 11.84 16.55
N GLY A 263 20.30 11.51 17.47
CA GLY A 263 21.42 10.60 17.19
C GLY A 263 22.75 11.32 16.92
N SER A 264 23.71 10.59 16.36
CA SER A 264 25.06 11.12 16.09
C SER A 264 25.13 12.03 14.86
N GLU A 265 24.07 12.08 14.05
CA GLU A 265 24.02 12.76 12.76
C GLU A 265 22.68 13.49 12.60
N VAL A 266 22.53 14.62 13.29
CA VAL A 266 21.38 15.54 13.11
C VAL A 266 21.49 16.25 11.77
N GLY A 267 20.41 16.27 10.99
CA GLY A 267 20.33 16.95 9.70
C GLY A 267 19.67 16.13 8.58
N TYR A 268 19.80 16.62 7.35
CA TYR A 268 19.30 15.96 6.15
C TYR A 268 20.06 14.68 5.83
N TYR A 269 19.32 13.66 5.36
CA TYR A 269 19.88 12.45 4.80
C TYR A 269 19.16 12.11 3.49
N MET A 270 19.85 11.36 2.62
CA MET A 270 19.27 10.80 1.40
C MET A 270 19.22 9.27 1.52
N LEU A 271 18.02 8.73 1.39
CA LEU A 271 17.68 7.32 1.36
C LEU A 271 17.68 6.79 -0.08
N TYR A 272 17.02 7.51 -1.00
CA TYR A 272 17.09 7.32 -2.45
C TYR A 272 17.71 8.58 -3.06
N ASN A 273 18.53 8.41 -4.10
CA ASN A 273 19.30 9.49 -4.68
C ASN A 273 19.19 9.50 -6.21
N PRO A 274 18.61 10.56 -6.81
CA PRO A 274 18.26 10.62 -8.24
C PRO A 274 19.44 10.64 -9.23
N PHE A 275 20.66 10.51 -8.71
CA PHE A 275 21.90 10.51 -9.48
C PHE A 275 22.79 9.30 -9.15
N VAL A 276 22.29 8.34 -8.38
CA VAL A 276 23.00 7.15 -7.95
C VAL A 276 22.09 5.94 -8.11
N TRP A 277 22.33 5.18 -9.19
CA TRP A 277 21.58 3.96 -9.49
C TRP A 277 21.34 3.06 -8.27
N GLU A 278 20.07 2.75 -8.02
CA GLU A 278 19.60 1.86 -6.97
C GLU A 278 18.78 0.70 -7.54
N ASN A 279 18.70 -0.42 -6.83
CA ASN A 279 17.96 -1.57 -7.35
C ASN A 279 16.47 -1.53 -6.97
N HIS A 280 15.74 -0.51 -7.44
CA HIS A 280 14.32 -0.30 -7.12
C HIS A 280 13.43 -1.52 -7.44
N THR A 281 13.81 -2.35 -8.42
CA THR A 281 13.08 -3.60 -8.75
C THR A 281 13.10 -4.68 -7.66
N ALA A 282 14.01 -4.58 -6.68
CA ALA A 282 14.17 -5.58 -5.62
C ALA A 282 13.91 -5.01 -4.21
N LEU A 283 13.56 -3.73 -4.12
CA LEU A 283 13.27 -3.05 -2.86
C LEU A 283 11.77 -3.07 -2.63
N ASP A 284 11.38 -3.57 -1.46
CA ASP A 284 10.02 -3.69 -0.93
C ASP A 284 10.20 -3.54 0.60
N SER A 285 10.11 -2.31 1.10
CA SER A 285 10.60 -1.98 2.45
C SER A 285 9.57 -2.33 3.54
N ASP A 286 8.30 -2.17 3.22
CA ASP A 286 7.11 -2.41 4.04
C ASP A 286 6.53 -3.83 3.87
N LYS A 287 7.00 -4.57 2.87
CA LYS A 287 6.72 -6.01 2.65
C LYS A 287 5.27 -6.27 2.31
N ASP A 288 4.66 -5.38 1.53
CA ASP A 288 3.32 -5.58 1.01
C ASP A 288 3.31 -6.39 -0.30
N GLY A 289 4.49 -6.62 -0.87
CA GLY A 289 4.71 -7.35 -2.10
C GLY A 289 4.95 -6.48 -3.32
N LEU A 290 4.90 -5.15 -3.19
CA LEU A 290 5.18 -4.21 -4.26
C LEU A 290 6.66 -3.78 -4.20
N SER A 291 7.33 -3.85 -5.34
CA SER A 291 8.66 -3.23 -5.48
C SER A 291 8.55 -1.71 -5.58
N ASN A 292 9.63 -0.97 -5.33
CA ASN A 292 9.64 0.49 -5.54
C ASN A 292 9.22 0.90 -6.98
N ILE A 293 9.47 0.04 -7.98
CA ILE A 293 9.00 0.28 -9.37
C ILE A 293 7.47 0.17 -9.47
N GLU A 294 6.87 -0.73 -8.71
CA GLU A 294 5.42 -0.90 -8.65
C GLU A 294 4.80 0.22 -7.82
N GLU A 295 5.39 0.55 -6.67
CA GLU A 295 5.05 1.75 -5.86
C GLU A 295 5.03 3.02 -6.70
N PHE A 296 6.03 3.24 -7.54
CA PHE A 296 6.04 4.39 -8.45
C PHE A 296 4.87 4.37 -9.45
N LYS A 297 4.52 3.20 -10.00
CA LYS A 297 3.38 3.10 -10.94
C LYS A 297 2.03 3.33 -10.25
N THR A 298 1.92 2.99 -8.98
CA THR A 298 0.72 3.15 -8.15
C THR A 298 0.72 4.46 -7.36
N TRP A 299 1.82 5.22 -7.36
CA TRP A 299 1.99 6.45 -6.56
C TRP A 299 0.90 7.49 -6.80
N GLN A 300 0.41 7.62 -8.04
CA GLN A 300 -0.71 8.51 -8.38
C GLN A 300 -2.03 8.16 -7.65
N TRP A 301 -2.11 6.98 -7.05
CA TRP A 301 -3.24 6.50 -6.23
C TRP A 301 -2.92 6.51 -4.74
N GLY A 302 -1.76 7.04 -4.35
CA GLY A 302 -1.37 7.23 -2.95
C GLY A 302 -0.42 6.17 -2.40
N SER A 303 0.15 5.29 -3.22
CA SER A 303 1.15 4.28 -2.81
C SER A 303 2.34 4.92 -2.09
N ASP A 304 2.84 4.26 -1.04
CA ASP A 304 4.02 4.68 -0.29
C ASP A 304 4.95 3.47 -0.05
N PRO A 305 6.23 3.52 -0.46
CA PRO A 305 7.16 2.38 -0.35
C PRO A 305 7.49 1.95 1.09
N PHE A 306 6.97 2.65 2.11
CA PHE A 306 7.21 2.39 3.52
C PHE A 306 5.94 2.08 4.30
N ARG A 307 4.76 2.09 3.66
CA ARG A 307 3.48 1.77 4.27
C ARG A 307 2.70 0.79 3.39
N GLN A 308 2.21 -0.25 4.04
CA GLN A 308 1.51 -1.35 3.38
C GLN A 308 0.29 -0.91 2.58
N ASP A 309 0.27 -1.32 1.31
CA ASP A 309 -0.82 -1.11 0.39
C ASP A 309 -1.45 -2.44 -0.08
N ILE A 310 -2.77 -2.43 -0.33
CA ILE A 310 -3.47 -3.55 -0.95
C ILE A 310 -4.29 -3.02 -2.11
N PHE A 311 -3.98 -3.48 -3.32
CA PHE A 311 -4.75 -3.17 -4.52
C PHE A 311 -5.69 -4.31 -4.91
N ILE A 312 -6.96 -4.00 -5.09
CA ILE A 312 -7.99 -4.89 -5.64
C ILE A 312 -8.51 -4.30 -6.94
N GLU A 313 -8.57 -5.08 -8.00
CA GLU A 313 -9.29 -4.72 -9.23
C GLU A 313 -10.61 -5.47 -9.27
N LEU A 314 -11.73 -4.77 -9.43
CA LEU A 314 -13.07 -5.34 -9.45
C LEU A 314 -13.67 -5.29 -10.85
N ASP A 315 -13.82 -6.46 -11.45
CA ASP A 315 -14.61 -6.64 -12.65
C ASP A 315 -16.00 -7.15 -12.32
N VAL A 316 -17.01 -6.62 -13.00
CA VAL A 316 -18.41 -6.94 -12.75
C VAL A 316 -19.05 -7.55 -13.98
N MET A 317 -19.76 -8.67 -13.81
CA MET A 317 -20.53 -9.24 -14.89
C MET A 317 -21.73 -8.35 -15.25
N GLU A 318 -21.94 -8.11 -16.54
CA GLU A 318 -23.10 -7.40 -17.06
C GLU A 318 -24.41 -8.01 -16.57
N ALA A 319 -25.44 -7.18 -16.48
CA ALA A 319 -26.77 -7.64 -16.15
C ALA A 319 -27.28 -8.63 -17.22
N GLY A 320 -27.95 -9.69 -16.75
CA GLY A 320 -28.59 -10.66 -17.60
C GLY A 320 -29.77 -10.09 -18.39
N PRO A 321 -30.24 -10.81 -19.42
CA PRO A 321 -31.32 -10.36 -20.29
C PRO A 321 -32.65 -10.13 -19.56
N ASN A 322 -32.84 -10.68 -18.35
CA ASN A 322 -34.01 -10.45 -17.51
C ASN A 322 -33.71 -9.60 -16.27
N GLY A 323 -32.57 -8.91 -16.24
CA GLY A 323 -32.10 -8.13 -15.09
C GLY A 323 -31.47 -9.00 -14.00
N GLU A 324 -30.97 -10.19 -14.35
CA GLU A 324 -30.15 -11.01 -13.44
C GLU A 324 -28.79 -10.35 -13.17
N GLY A 325 -28.15 -10.71 -12.06
CA GLY A 325 -26.91 -10.09 -11.63
C GLY A 325 -27.13 -8.95 -10.65
N GLY A 326 -26.06 -8.23 -10.37
CA GLY A 326 -26.02 -7.12 -9.42
C GLY A 326 -24.62 -6.52 -9.40
N SER A 327 -24.50 -5.33 -8.83
CA SER A 327 -23.20 -4.71 -8.57
C SER A 327 -22.81 -4.90 -7.11
N VAL A 328 -21.52 -4.81 -6.80
CA VAL A 328 -21.09 -4.63 -5.41
C VAL A 328 -21.52 -3.21 -4.97
N PRO A 329 -22.20 -3.05 -3.82
CA PRO A 329 -22.50 -1.72 -3.30
C PRO A 329 -21.21 -1.02 -2.88
N SER A 330 -21.04 0.24 -3.28
CA SER A 330 -19.79 0.99 -3.06
C SER A 330 -19.46 1.22 -1.60
N GLU A 331 -20.49 1.33 -0.74
CA GLU A 331 -20.31 1.49 0.71
C GLU A 331 -19.65 0.26 1.36
N ALA A 332 -19.58 -0.88 0.65
CA ALA A 332 -18.83 -2.03 1.12
C ALA A 332 -17.32 -1.75 1.13
N PHE A 333 -16.86 -0.92 0.19
CA PHE A 333 -15.47 -0.51 0.09
C PHE A 333 -15.05 0.36 1.27
N ASP A 334 -15.94 1.23 1.76
CA ASP A 334 -15.68 2.02 2.96
C ASP A 334 -15.45 1.12 4.19
N LEU A 335 -16.31 0.12 4.40
CA LEU A 335 -16.12 -0.83 5.50
C LEU A 335 -14.81 -1.61 5.41
N LEU A 336 -14.39 -1.98 4.19
CA LEU A 336 -13.11 -2.63 3.96
C LEU A 336 -11.96 -1.67 4.29
N ARG A 337 -11.99 -0.47 3.70
CA ARG A 337 -10.99 0.59 3.88
C ARG A 337 -10.81 0.93 5.35
N ASP A 338 -11.89 1.05 6.11
CA ASP A 338 -11.84 1.31 7.56
C ASP A 338 -11.19 0.18 8.34
N SER A 339 -11.49 -1.07 7.95
CA SER A 339 -10.91 -2.22 8.63
C SER A 339 -9.41 -2.29 8.45
N TYR A 340 -8.90 -2.04 7.24
CA TYR A 340 -7.46 -2.04 6.95
C TYR A 340 -6.75 -0.78 7.49
N ALA A 341 -7.40 0.39 7.42
CA ALA A 341 -6.82 1.65 7.90
C ALA A 341 -6.50 1.63 9.40
N ARG A 342 -7.31 0.92 10.20
CA ARG A 342 -7.06 0.64 11.63
C ARG A 342 -5.80 -0.19 11.90
N HIS A 343 -5.18 -0.74 10.86
CA HIS A 343 -3.95 -1.51 10.90
C HIS A 343 -2.85 -0.88 10.04
N ASN A 344 -2.99 0.40 9.67
CA ASN A 344 -2.07 1.11 8.77
C ASN A 344 -1.83 0.44 7.42
N ILE A 345 -2.84 -0.29 6.94
CA ILE A 345 -2.86 -0.82 5.58
C ILE A 345 -3.82 0.04 4.77
N VAL A 346 -3.34 0.65 3.69
CA VAL A 346 -4.20 1.42 2.79
C VAL A 346 -4.76 0.48 1.73
N TRP A 347 -6.09 0.44 1.66
CA TRP A 347 -6.82 -0.46 0.78
C TRP A 347 -7.38 0.29 -0.42
N HIS A 348 -6.93 -0.09 -1.61
CA HIS A 348 -7.25 0.52 -2.89
C HIS A 348 -8.20 -0.38 -3.69
N ILE A 349 -9.25 0.22 -4.23
CA ILE A 349 -10.21 -0.45 -5.11
C ILE A 349 -10.22 0.19 -6.49
N ASP A 350 -9.97 -0.61 -7.49
CA ASP A 350 -10.17 -0.26 -8.88
C ASP A 350 -11.46 -0.87 -9.41
N ASP A 351 -12.53 -0.09 -9.35
CA ASP A 351 -13.83 -0.36 -9.97
C ASP A 351 -14.02 0.44 -11.27
N GLY A 352 -12.93 0.84 -11.93
CA GLY A 352 -12.93 1.77 -13.06
C GLY A 352 -12.08 3.03 -12.83
N ARG A 353 -11.69 3.28 -11.58
CA ARG A 353 -11.07 4.55 -11.15
C ARG A 353 -9.55 4.54 -11.20
N LEU A 354 -8.91 3.37 -11.17
CA LEU A 354 -7.45 3.20 -11.18
C LEU A 354 -6.96 2.55 -12.51
N GLY A 355 -7.74 2.71 -13.58
CA GLY A 355 -7.38 2.35 -14.95
C GLY A 355 -7.72 0.93 -15.40
N GLY A 356 -8.20 0.07 -14.50
CA GLY A 356 -8.82 -1.23 -14.76
C GLY A 356 -10.32 -1.21 -14.42
N GLY A 357 -10.89 -2.34 -14.03
CA GLY A 357 -12.28 -2.45 -13.55
C GLY A 357 -13.31 -2.32 -14.68
N GLU A 358 -13.76 -3.46 -15.19
CA GLU A 358 -14.59 -3.50 -16.39
C GLU A 358 -15.79 -4.45 -16.32
N PHE A 359 -16.62 -4.40 -17.37
CA PHE A 359 -17.81 -5.23 -17.50
C PHE A 359 -17.54 -6.49 -18.32
N ILE A 360 -17.81 -7.65 -17.71
CA ILE A 360 -17.69 -8.96 -18.36
C ILE A 360 -19.07 -9.40 -18.90
N PRO A 361 -19.19 -9.92 -20.13
CA PRO A 361 -20.46 -10.34 -20.70
C PRO A 361 -21.22 -11.34 -19.82
N PHE A 362 -22.53 -11.14 -19.73
CA PHE A 362 -23.39 -11.96 -18.89
C PHE A 362 -23.28 -13.45 -19.23
N LYS A 363 -23.10 -14.26 -18.19
CA LYS A 363 -23.20 -15.72 -18.25
C LYS A 363 -24.05 -16.24 -17.11
N ALA A 364 -25.14 -16.93 -17.44
CA ALA A 364 -26.09 -17.45 -16.46
C ALA A 364 -25.49 -18.48 -15.50
N THR A 365 -24.40 -19.15 -15.88
CA THR A 365 -23.71 -20.13 -15.05
C THR A 365 -22.23 -20.16 -15.42
N THR A 366 -21.39 -19.80 -14.45
CA THR A 366 -19.93 -19.79 -14.59
C THR A 366 -19.34 -21.15 -14.23
N ALA A 367 -18.39 -21.63 -15.06
CA ALA A 367 -17.66 -22.87 -14.90
C ALA A 367 -16.14 -22.61 -14.79
N ASN A 368 -15.38 -23.63 -14.38
CA ASN A 368 -13.92 -23.49 -14.15
C ASN A 368 -13.13 -23.06 -15.39
N SER A 369 -13.62 -23.35 -16.59
CA SER A 369 -12.96 -22.89 -17.82
C SER A 369 -13.07 -21.38 -18.05
N ASP A 370 -14.01 -20.72 -17.39
CA ASP A 370 -14.34 -19.31 -17.67
C ASP A 370 -13.37 -18.36 -16.97
N TYR A 371 -13.05 -18.59 -15.69
CA TYR A 371 -12.24 -17.62 -14.94
C TYR A 371 -10.82 -17.48 -15.50
N SER A 372 -10.18 -18.55 -15.99
CA SER A 372 -8.84 -18.44 -16.59
C SER A 372 -8.87 -17.68 -17.91
N LEU A 373 -9.95 -17.84 -18.69
CA LEU A 373 -10.15 -17.08 -19.92
C LEU A 373 -10.42 -15.61 -19.61
N TRP A 374 -11.29 -15.34 -18.66
CA TRP A 374 -11.64 -13.98 -18.26
C TRP A 374 -10.47 -13.25 -17.60
N TYR A 375 -9.70 -13.90 -16.73
CA TYR A 375 -8.47 -13.34 -16.19
C TYR A 375 -7.51 -12.93 -17.31
N TRP A 376 -7.39 -13.76 -18.36
CA TRP A 376 -6.52 -13.44 -19.49
C TRP A 376 -7.06 -12.30 -20.39
N GLU A 377 -8.37 -12.28 -20.62
CA GLU A 377 -9.01 -11.33 -21.55
C GLU A 377 -9.26 -9.97 -20.93
N TYR A 378 -9.72 -9.94 -19.68
CA TYR A 378 -10.12 -8.74 -18.95
C TYR A 378 -8.94 -8.22 -18.13
N PHE A 379 -8.57 -8.86 -17.02
CA PHE A 379 -7.45 -8.39 -16.19
C PHE A 379 -6.08 -8.27 -16.90
N MET A 380 -5.66 -9.30 -17.65
CA MET A 380 -4.36 -9.28 -18.34
C MET A 380 -4.40 -8.58 -19.70
N HIS A 381 -5.59 -8.32 -20.26
CA HIS A 381 -5.78 -7.76 -21.61
C HIS A 381 -4.94 -8.42 -22.72
N GLY A 382 -4.74 -9.74 -22.63
CA GLY A 382 -3.94 -10.48 -23.61
C GLY A 382 -2.44 -10.24 -23.55
N ASP A 383 -1.92 -9.53 -22.54
CA ASP A 383 -0.50 -9.29 -22.34
C ASP A 383 0.04 -10.09 -21.15
N ALA A 384 0.92 -11.06 -21.42
CA ALA A 384 1.54 -11.88 -20.39
C ALA A 384 2.55 -11.14 -19.50
N HIS A 385 2.88 -9.89 -19.84
CA HIS A 385 3.73 -8.99 -19.06
C HIS A 385 2.95 -7.79 -18.51
N ASN A 386 1.62 -7.86 -18.48
CA ASN A 386 0.81 -6.81 -17.87
C ASN A 386 1.26 -6.62 -16.42
N TRP A 387 1.71 -5.40 -16.12
CA TRP A 387 2.34 -5.05 -14.85
C TRP A 387 1.39 -5.10 -13.67
N ARG A 388 0.06 -5.09 -13.93
CA ARG A 388 -0.95 -5.17 -12.87
C ARG A 388 -0.94 -6.53 -12.16
N ARG A 389 -0.46 -7.58 -12.82
CA ARG A 389 -0.29 -8.90 -12.19
C ARG A 389 0.88 -8.88 -11.21
N GLY A 390 0.60 -9.21 -9.96
CA GLY A 390 1.55 -9.07 -8.85
C GLY A 390 1.31 -7.81 -8.03
N VAL A 391 0.53 -6.87 -8.55
CA VAL A 391 0.16 -5.62 -7.85
C VAL A 391 -1.31 -5.67 -7.43
N PHE A 392 -2.21 -5.95 -8.37
CA PHE A 392 -3.66 -6.01 -8.14
C PHE A 392 -4.13 -7.44 -7.92
N ARG A 393 -4.96 -7.64 -6.88
CA ARG A 393 -5.75 -8.86 -6.73
C ARG A 393 -7.02 -8.70 -7.54
N TRP A 394 -7.27 -9.62 -8.46
CA TRP A 394 -8.43 -9.57 -9.34
C TRP A 394 -9.67 -10.17 -8.68
N CYS A 395 -10.64 -9.33 -8.36
CA CYS A 395 -11.96 -9.69 -7.90
C CYS A 395 -12.93 -9.72 -9.09
N ILE A 396 -13.60 -10.86 -9.30
CA ILE A 396 -14.70 -10.96 -10.26
C ILE A 396 -16.04 -11.13 -9.54
N ALA A 397 -16.90 -10.12 -9.68
CA ALA A 397 -18.29 -10.16 -9.22
C ALA A 397 -19.21 -10.63 -10.35
N ALA A 398 -19.59 -11.91 -10.32
CA ALA A 398 -20.36 -12.53 -11.38
C ALA A 398 -21.65 -13.17 -10.88
N TYR A 399 -22.61 -13.41 -11.79
CA TYR A 399 -23.97 -13.79 -11.40
C TYR A 399 -24.02 -15.05 -10.54
N ASP A 400 -23.56 -16.18 -11.09
CA ASP A 400 -23.66 -17.47 -10.43
C ASP A 400 -22.49 -18.37 -10.80
N TYR A 401 -22.08 -19.21 -9.84
CA TYR A 401 -21.08 -20.24 -10.05
C TYR A 401 -21.67 -21.61 -9.74
N THR A 402 -21.19 -22.62 -10.48
CA THR A 402 -21.71 -24.00 -10.37
C THR A 402 -21.59 -24.67 -9.00
N TRP A 403 -20.66 -24.25 -8.14
CA TRP A 403 -20.33 -24.98 -6.91
C TRP A 403 -19.99 -24.12 -5.68
N ALA A 404 -19.78 -22.80 -5.83
CA ALA A 404 -19.32 -21.92 -4.76
C ALA A 404 -20.02 -20.56 -4.77
N GLU A 405 -20.04 -19.96 -3.60
CA GLU A 405 -20.66 -18.66 -3.29
C GLU A 405 -19.61 -17.54 -3.37
N GLY A 406 -18.40 -17.85 -2.91
CA GLY A 406 -17.15 -17.15 -3.13
C GLY A 406 -16.00 -18.16 -3.07
N PHE A 407 -14.88 -17.86 -3.73
CA PHE A 407 -13.64 -18.66 -3.62
C PHE A 407 -12.44 -17.91 -4.21
N THR A 408 -11.26 -18.21 -3.69
CA THR A 408 -9.97 -17.81 -4.29
C THR A 408 -9.49 -18.80 -5.34
N PHE A 409 -8.79 -18.29 -6.34
CA PHE A 409 -8.10 -19.07 -7.35
C PHE A 409 -6.82 -18.35 -7.77
N GLY A 410 -5.86 -19.11 -8.30
CA GLY A 410 -4.61 -18.53 -8.77
C GLY A 410 -4.52 -18.41 -10.27
N SER A 411 -3.80 -17.39 -10.74
CA SER A 411 -3.42 -17.22 -12.13
C SER A 411 -2.22 -18.08 -12.51
N GLN A 412 -2.17 -18.53 -13.77
CA GLN A 412 -1.01 -19.21 -14.33
C GLN A 412 -0.61 -18.59 -15.67
N ILE A 413 0.39 -17.69 -15.63
CA ILE A 413 0.91 -16.98 -16.80
C ILE A 413 2.41 -17.21 -16.87
N ASN A 414 2.96 -17.43 -18.08
CA ASN A 414 4.40 -17.65 -18.29
C ASN A 414 5.05 -18.72 -17.39
N SER A 415 4.29 -19.77 -17.04
CA SER A 415 4.72 -20.86 -16.13
C SER A 415 4.94 -20.43 -14.67
N THR A 416 4.51 -19.24 -14.26
CA THR A 416 4.50 -18.81 -12.85
C THR A 416 3.07 -18.82 -12.31
N PHE A 417 2.91 -19.23 -11.06
CA PHE A 417 1.65 -19.22 -10.33
C PHE A 417 1.60 -18.01 -9.41
N ALA A 418 0.44 -17.37 -9.30
CA ALA A 418 0.16 -16.36 -8.27
C ALA A 418 -1.20 -16.67 -7.65
N LEU A 419 -1.37 -16.46 -6.33
CA LEU A 419 -2.68 -16.52 -5.68
C LEU A 419 -3.24 -15.10 -5.57
N ASP A 420 -3.71 -14.60 -6.71
CA ASP A 420 -3.97 -13.19 -6.96
C ASP A 420 -5.40 -12.92 -7.43
N ALA A 421 -6.31 -13.88 -7.30
CA ALA A 421 -7.66 -13.71 -7.79
C ALA A 421 -8.73 -14.38 -6.91
N PHE A 422 -9.93 -13.81 -6.93
CA PHE A 422 -11.07 -14.37 -6.25
C PHE A 422 -12.40 -14.00 -6.91
N PHE A 423 -13.40 -14.83 -6.62
CA PHE A 423 -14.75 -14.73 -7.19
C PHE A 423 -15.76 -14.46 -6.09
N ILE A 424 -16.77 -13.64 -6.38
CA ILE A 424 -17.96 -13.47 -5.55
C ILE A 424 -19.25 -13.62 -6.38
N SER A 425 -20.23 -14.38 -5.87
CA SER A 425 -21.53 -14.57 -6.54
C SER A 425 -22.52 -13.47 -6.19
N THR A 426 -22.96 -12.68 -7.16
CA THR A 426 -23.98 -11.64 -6.91
C THR A 426 -25.35 -12.27 -6.61
N LYS A 427 -25.70 -13.39 -7.24
CA LYS A 427 -26.93 -14.15 -6.96
C LYS A 427 -27.00 -14.60 -5.50
N TYR A 428 -25.93 -15.21 -4.98
CA TYR A 428 -25.92 -15.71 -3.61
C TYR A 428 -25.90 -14.57 -2.61
N HIS A 429 -25.02 -13.57 -2.77
CA HIS A 429 -24.88 -12.49 -1.80
C HIS A 429 -26.14 -11.60 -1.75
N ASP A 430 -26.80 -11.34 -2.89
CA ASP A 430 -28.09 -10.65 -2.90
C ASP A 430 -29.22 -11.47 -2.27
N TYR A 431 -29.21 -12.80 -2.45
CA TYR A 431 -30.13 -13.70 -1.77
C TYR A 431 -29.88 -13.70 -0.26
N ARG A 432 -28.62 -13.84 0.17
CA ARG A 432 -28.19 -13.86 1.58
C ARG A 432 -28.58 -12.58 2.30
N ALA A 433 -28.42 -11.43 1.65
CA ALA A 433 -28.83 -10.13 2.17
C ALA A 433 -30.34 -10.02 2.44
N LYS A 434 -31.18 -10.84 1.78
CA LYS A 434 -32.65 -10.82 1.91
C LYS A 434 -33.20 -11.76 2.99
N ILE A 435 -32.50 -12.84 3.34
CA ILE A 435 -33.06 -13.96 4.14
C ILE A 435 -33.01 -13.73 5.64
N SER A 436 -32.06 -12.97 6.17
CA SER A 436 -31.87 -12.91 7.63
C SER A 436 -31.51 -11.55 8.25
N PRO A 437 -32.33 -10.49 8.03
CA PRO A 437 -32.22 -9.30 8.88
C PRO A 437 -32.50 -9.59 10.38
N LEU A 438 -33.30 -10.61 10.72
CA LEU A 438 -33.74 -10.86 12.11
C LEU A 438 -32.79 -11.72 12.95
N LEU A 439 -32.11 -12.71 12.35
CA LEU A 439 -31.13 -13.55 13.06
C LEU A 439 -29.74 -12.93 13.06
N ASP A 440 -29.35 -12.31 11.94
CA ASP A 440 -28.07 -11.59 11.86
C ASP A 440 -28.18 -10.19 12.51
N GLY A 441 -29.40 -9.65 12.67
CA GLY A 441 -29.67 -8.33 13.26
C GLY A 441 -29.75 -8.26 14.78
N MET A 442 -29.74 -9.40 15.50
CA MET A 442 -29.70 -9.41 16.97
C MET A 442 -28.41 -8.77 17.51
N ASP A 443 -27.30 -8.93 16.79
CA ASP A 443 -26.02 -8.27 17.10
C ASP A 443 -25.92 -6.87 16.47
N ARG A 444 -26.66 -6.60 15.38
CA ARG A 444 -26.44 -5.40 14.55
C ARG A 444 -27.31 -4.19 14.86
N LYS A 445 -28.51 -4.34 15.43
CA LYS A 445 -29.55 -3.26 15.43
C LYS A 445 -29.83 -2.64 14.04
N ILE A 446 -29.33 -3.21 12.93
CA ILE A 446 -29.54 -2.73 11.56
C ILE A 446 -30.84 -3.35 11.06
N SER A 447 -31.87 -2.52 10.90
CA SER A 447 -33.14 -2.90 10.27
C SER A 447 -33.17 -2.56 8.77
N ASP A 448 -32.13 -1.87 8.28
CA ASP A 448 -31.97 -1.47 6.88
C ASP A 448 -31.43 -2.63 6.04
N LYS A 449 -32.15 -2.93 4.95
CA LYS A 449 -31.81 -4.02 4.02
C LYS A 449 -30.64 -3.68 3.13
N GLU A 450 -30.48 -2.42 2.73
CA GLU A 450 -29.38 -2.00 1.86
C GLU A 450 -28.07 -2.03 2.65
N MET A 451 -28.07 -1.51 3.87
CA MET A 451 -26.91 -1.64 4.75
C MET A 451 -26.58 -3.11 5.06
N ASN A 452 -27.58 -3.99 5.25
CA ASN A 452 -27.30 -5.42 5.40
C ASN A 452 -26.62 -6.02 4.16
N ARG A 453 -27.00 -5.56 2.96
CA ARG A 453 -26.36 -5.96 1.71
C ARG A 453 -24.90 -5.50 1.68
N VAL A 454 -24.62 -4.24 2.08
CA VAL A 454 -23.27 -3.69 2.21
C VAL A 454 -22.37 -4.59 3.06
N TYR A 455 -22.78 -4.93 4.28
CA TYR A 455 -22.01 -5.82 5.17
C TYR A 455 -21.80 -7.23 4.60
N VAL A 456 -22.78 -7.77 3.87
CA VAL A 456 -22.65 -9.10 3.26
C VAL A 456 -21.59 -9.11 2.16
N TYR A 457 -21.55 -8.08 1.31
CA TYR A 457 -20.53 -7.96 0.27
C TYR A 457 -19.15 -7.63 0.86
N ALA A 458 -19.07 -6.69 1.80
CA ALA A 458 -17.81 -6.35 2.47
C ALA A 458 -17.20 -7.56 3.18
N GLY A 459 -18.00 -8.30 3.96
CA GLY A 459 -17.54 -9.51 4.64
C GLY A 459 -17.09 -10.61 3.66
N ALA A 460 -17.78 -10.78 2.53
CA ALA A 460 -17.38 -11.74 1.49
C ALA A 460 -16.06 -11.35 0.83
N ILE A 461 -15.92 -10.09 0.40
CA ILE A 461 -14.71 -9.60 -0.25
C ILE A 461 -13.53 -9.69 0.70
N MET A 462 -13.71 -9.28 1.96
CA MET A 462 -12.66 -9.39 2.98
C MET A 462 -12.27 -10.85 3.23
N HIS A 463 -13.25 -11.76 3.36
CA HIS A 463 -12.98 -13.19 3.55
C HIS A 463 -12.13 -13.78 2.42
N GLU A 464 -12.51 -13.52 1.16
CA GLU A 464 -11.75 -14.03 0.02
C GLU A 464 -10.39 -13.36 -0.12
N THR A 465 -10.30 -12.07 0.22
CA THR A 465 -9.01 -11.35 0.30
C THR A 465 -8.10 -12.01 1.34
N GLY A 466 -8.62 -12.40 2.51
CA GLY A 466 -7.87 -13.05 3.58
C GLY A 466 -7.19 -14.35 3.16
N HIS A 467 -7.82 -15.13 2.27
CA HIS A 467 -7.19 -16.31 1.66
C HIS A 467 -5.99 -15.96 0.78
N THR A 468 -6.08 -14.85 0.02
CA THR A 468 -4.94 -14.34 -0.77
C THR A 468 -3.80 -13.83 0.13
N LEU A 469 -4.10 -13.46 1.38
CA LEU A 469 -3.16 -12.98 2.40
C LEU A 469 -2.65 -14.09 3.34
N ASP A 470 -2.84 -15.36 2.98
CA ASP A 470 -2.42 -16.55 3.74
C ASP A 470 -3.00 -16.74 5.13
N ILE A 471 -4.16 -16.14 5.42
CA ILE A 471 -4.82 -16.40 6.70
C ILE A 471 -5.24 -17.87 6.78
N ARG A 472 -4.70 -18.58 7.79
CA ARG A 472 -4.99 -20.00 8.04
C ARG A 472 -5.13 -20.27 9.53
N ALA A 473 -6.34 -20.59 9.96
CA ALA A 473 -6.62 -20.96 11.34
C ALA A 473 -7.58 -22.17 11.43
N PRO A 474 -7.57 -22.97 12.50
CA PRO A 474 -8.51 -24.07 12.70
C PRO A 474 -10.01 -23.70 12.67
N GLY A 475 -10.35 -22.41 12.87
CA GLY A 475 -11.71 -21.88 12.75
C GLY A 475 -12.04 -21.27 11.37
N CYS A 476 -11.03 -21.15 10.50
CA CYS A 476 -11.18 -20.64 9.13
C CYS A 476 -11.98 -21.64 8.29
N ASP A 477 -12.93 -21.14 7.47
CA ASP A 477 -13.82 -21.93 6.59
C ASP A 477 -14.56 -23.08 7.27
N ALA A 478 -14.67 -23.04 8.59
CA ALA A 478 -15.19 -24.15 9.35
C ALA A 478 -16.71 -24.26 9.12
N ARG A 479 -17.13 -25.07 8.14
CA ARG A 479 -18.54 -25.27 7.73
C ARG A 479 -19.52 -25.54 8.86
N HIS A 480 -19.03 -26.12 9.97
CA HIS A 480 -19.82 -26.45 11.15
C HIS A 480 -19.88 -25.33 12.21
N THR A 481 -19.58 -24.08 11.83
CA THR A 481 -19.71 -22.89 12.71
C THR A 481 -20.94 -22.05 12.40
N VAL A 482 -21.77 -22.44 11.42
CA VAL A 482 -22.92 -21.64 10.97
C VAL A 482 -24.08 -21.74 11.98
N TRP A 483 -24.31 -22.92 12.56
CA TRP A 483 -25.52 -23.20 13.33
C TRP A 483 -25.28 -23.49 14.82
N PRO A 484 -26.10 -22.95 15.74
CA PRO A 484 -25.91 -23.13 17.19
C PRO A 484 -25.97 -24.57 17.71
N TRP A 485 -26.50 -25.52 16.94
CA TRP A 485 -26.51 -26.94 17.33
C TRP A 485 -25.23 -27.68 16.97
N GLU A 486 -24.33 -27.06 16.21
CA GLU A 486 -23.02 -27.63 15.88
C GLU A 486 -21.99 -27.28 16.94
N ILE A 487 -21.12 -28.22 17.30
CA ILE A 487 -20.13 -27.99 18.36
C ILE A 487 -19.12 -26.89 18.01
N ASN A 488 -18.76 -26.78 16.72
CA ASN A 488 -17.78 -25.82 16.25
C ASN A 488 -18.33 -24.38 16.32
N TYR A 489 -19.65 -24.19 16.25
CA TYR A 489 -20.29 -22.89 16.51
C TYR A 489 -19.83 -22.29 17.84
N TRP A 490 -19.81 -23.11 18.90
CA TRP A 490 -19.41 -22.68 20.24
C TRP A 490 -17.89 -22.70 20.43
N ARG A 491 -17.21 -23.69 19.85
CA ARG A 491 -15.74 -23.82 19.95
C ARG A 491 -15.03 -22.59 19.39
N TYR A 492 -15.46 -22.10 18.23
CA TYR A 492 -14.88 -20.94 17.55
C TYR A 492 -15.75 -19.69 17.74
N ALA A 493 -16.48 -19.60 18.87
CA ALA A 493 -17.27 -18.42 19.18
C ALA A 493 -16.40 -17.18 19.41
N SER A 494 -15.23 -17.36 20.01
CA SER A 494 -14.28 -16.27 20.24
C SER A 494 -13.55 -15.83 18.97
N TYR A 495 -13.49 -16.66 17.92
CA TYR A 495 -12.83 -16.31 16.66
C TYR A 495 -13.64 -15.30 15.84
N LYS A 496 -13.55 -14.02 16.21
CA LYS A 496 -14.29 -12.88 15.64
C LYS A 496 -13.62 -12.38 14.35
N SER A 497 -13.71 -13.19 13.31
CA SER A 497 -13.08 -12.91 12.01
C SER A 497 -14.04 -13.24 10.87
N VAL A 498 -13.98 -12.49 9.78
CA VAL A 498 -14.65 -12.84 8.52
C VAL A 498 -14.24 -14.22 8.00
N MET A 499 -13.05 -14.71 8.38
CA MET A 499 -12.57 -16.05 8.01
C MET A 499 -13.41 -17.19 8.62
N ASN A 500 -14.20 -16.90 9.65
CA ASN A 500 -15.13 -17.83 10.27
C ASN A 500 -16.54 -17.66 9.68
N TYR A 501 -17.12 -18.73 9.11
CA TYR A 501 -18.47 -18.70 8.54
C TYR A 501 -19.59 -18.35 9.53
N ARG A 502 -19.31 -18.38 10.83
CA ARG A 502 -20.20 -17.82 11.84
C ARG A 502 -20.39 -16.31 11.67
N TYR A 503 -19.37 -15.59 11.20
CA TYR A 503 -19.28 -14.13 11.26
C TYR A 503 -19.26 -13.43 9.89
N ILE A 504 -18.78 -14.09 8.83
CA ILE A 504 -18.67 -13.52 7.46
C ILE A 504 -19.89 -12.69 7.01
N TYR A 505 -21.12 -13.15 7.32
CA TYR A 505 -22.36 -12.45 6.95
C TYR A 505 -23.12 -11.88 8.14
N ARG A 506 -22.47 -11.75 9.30
CA ARG A 506 -23.08 -11.32 10.58
C ARG A 506 -22.53 -10.01 11.16
N GLY A 507 -21.83 -9.22 10.36
CA GLY A 507 -21.61 -7.79 10.62
C GLY A 507 -20.24 -7.48 11.18
N VAL A 508 -19.43 -8.53 11.33
CA VAL A 508 -17.99 -8.39 11.43
C VAL A 508 -17.48 -8.19 10.01
N VAL A 509 -16.90 -7.03 9.73
CA VAL A 509 -16.03 -6.78 8.58
C VAL A 509 -14.69 -6.44 9.21
N ASP A 510 -14.05 -7.50 9.70
CA ASP A 510 -12.76 -7.43 10.37
C ASP A 510 -12.11 -8.82 10.39
N TYR A 511 -10.79 -8.86 10.47
CA TYR A 511 -10.09 -10.07 10.90
C TYR A 511 -9.96 -10.08 12.42
N SER A 512 -9.58 -11.22 12.99
CA SER A 512 -9.36 -11.28 14.43
C SER A 512 -7.95 -10.83 14.81
N ASP A 513 -7.83 -10.21 15.96
CA ASP A 513 -6.58 -9.83 16.65
C ASP A 513 -6.14 -10.87 17.71
N GLY A 514 -6.92 -11.95 17.88
CA GLY A 514 -6.66 -12.99 18.88
C GLY A 514 -6.96 -12.59 20.32
N SER A 515 -7.58 -11.43 20.58
CA SER A 515 -7.80 -10.92 21.94
C SER A 515 -9.03 -11.51 22.66
N HIS A 516 -9.90 -12.23 21.97
CA HIS A 516 -11.19 -12.70 22.49
C HIS A 516 -11.13 -14.06 23.21
N GLY A 517 -9.92 -14.55 23.51
CA GLY A 517 -9.70 -15.72 24.37
C GLY A 517 -9.51 -17.04 23.63
N GLU A 518 -10.01 -18.15 24.19
CA GLU A 518 -9.69 -19.49 23.69
C GLU A 518 -10.24 -19.73 22.27
N ASN A 519 -9.39 -20.28 21.40
CA ASN A 519 -9.66 -20.50 19.97
C ASN A 519 -9.95 -19.23 19.19
N ASP A 520 -9.54 -18.07 19.71
CA ASP A 520 -9.36 -16.87 18.90
C ASP A 520 -7.94 -16.86 18.33
N TYR A 521 -7.80 -16.52 17.05
CA TYR A 521 -6.54 -16.56 16.33
C TYR A 521 -6.26 -15.16 15.79
N ASP A 522 -5.06 -14.66 16.03
CA ASP A 522 -4.62 -13.36 15.55
C ASP A 522 -4.31 -13.46 14.04
N ASP A 523 -5.29 -13.10 13.23
CA ASP A 523 -5.19 -13.10 11.78
C ASP A 523 -4.41 -11.85 11.30
N TRP A 524 -4.66 -10.69 11.90
CA TRP A 524 -4.03 -9.42 11.53
C TRP A 524 -2.50 -9.46 11.62
N SER A 525 -1.95 -10.01 12.71
CA SER A 525 -0.50 -10.13 12.85
C SER A 525 0.13 -11.23 11.99
N ASN A 526 -0.66 -12.01 11.26
CA ASN A 526 -0.20 -13.15 10.46
C ASN A 526 -0.52 -13.02 8.95
N LEU A 527 -0.84 -11.81 8.48
CA LEU A 527 -1.01 -11.54 7.05
C LEU A 527 0.32 -11.72 6.30
N ASP A 528 0.25 -12.36 5.13
CA ASP A 528 1.32 -12.39 4.13
C ASP A 528 0.86 -11.62 2.89
N LEU A 529 1.16 -10.32 2.87
CA LEU A 529 0.80 -9.44 1.76
C LEU A 529 1.61 -9.79 0.50
N THR A 530 2.86 -10.25 0.67
CA THR A 530 3.78 -10.63 -0.42
C THR A 530 3.33 -11.83 -1.23
N ARG A 531 2.33 -12.59 -0.75
CA ARG A 531 1.80 -13.79 -1.41
C ARG A 531 1.20 -13.54 -2.80
N ILE A 532 0.89 -12.29 -3.12
CA ILE A 532 0.46 -11.88 -4.46
C ILE A 532 1.55 -12.10 -5.53
N ASN A 533 2.82 -12.11 -5.12
CA ASN A 533 3.94 -12.17 -6.05
C ASN A 533 3.99 -13.47 -6.87
N PRO A 534 4.06 -13.40 -8.21
CA PRO A 534 4.16 -14.58 -9.05
C PRO A 534 5.42 -15.39 -8.77
N GLY A 535 5.25 -16.67 -8.47
CA GLY A 535 6.37 -17.54 -8.08
C GLY A 535 6.19 -18.99 -8.47
N GLY A 536 7.26 -19.77 -8.28
CA GLY A 536 7.21 -21.23 -8.32
C GLY A 536 6.64 -21.77 -7.02
N HIS A 537 5.37 -21.52 -6.74
CA HIS A 537 4.69 -22.11 -5.59
C HIS A 537 4.10 -23.48 -5.98
N TRP A 538 4.23 -24.42 -5.06
CA TRP A 538 4.19 -25.88 -5.20
C TRP A 538 2.93 -26.48 -5.79
#